data_AF-A0A8C2S311-F1
#
_entry.id   AF-A0A8C2S311-F1
#
_cell.length_a   1.000
_cell.length_b   1.000
_cell.length_c   1.000
_cell.angle_alpha   90.00
_cell.angle_beta   90.00
_cell.angle_gamma   90.00
#
_symmetry.space_group_name_H-M   'P 1'
#
loop_
_entity.id
_entity.type
_entity.pdbx_description
1 polymer ?
#
loop_
_entity_poly.entity_id
_entity_poly.type
_entity_poly.pdbx_seq_one_letter_code
_entity_poly.pdbx_strand_id
1 'polypeptide(L)'
;MTASCAPRQAPPSRPESPLFPWCCVGMLLAALVLPLPIFSVRCIDPPVLDSMKLKGVIKHRYYPGDRIDYECYRGYFYVWPYLLSATCEPNGSWSRIEEACLRKSCPDPQVKHGKVVAPNDTFEWESEAHISCDEGYFLRGKPIIVCNLIGENVSWSDTIPHCEKIYCGQPPKIKHGKHTNSYRNIFEYNELITYSCDPSNGPDEYALVGQNKLICIEPNKWSSDPPLCKVVKCERPFLEHGIMVSGSREKFSYQSVVVFECLQGFYLNGSNLVFCGGNDTWEPEMPTCIKGYKPTHPTKTPLSKYPGYPNPSEEIPSLEDFEDLVVAVIVVCTCLYRCLFSGKNEEKDMKEKAKELKEKEERDMKEKEEREKKEKEAKEKEAKEKEKEKEAKEVKEKEEKEAKKEKEKEAKEKERKEKKEKQQKKEKEMKG
;
A
#
# COMPACT_ATOMS: atom_id res chain seq x y z
N MET A 1 91.33 8.63 -6.28
CA MET A 1 92.20 8.96 -5.13
C MET A 1 92.16 7.75 -4.21
N THR A 2 93.16 6.86 -4.27
CA THR A 2 94.22 6.69 -3.24
C THR A 2 93.63 6.23 -1.89
N ALA A 3 93.71 4.94 -1.49
CA ALA A 3 94.90 4.15 -1.05
C ALA A 3 95.47 4.63 0.31
N SER A 4 95.99 3.80 1.23
CA SER A 4 96.36 2.37 1.21
C SER A 4 96.23 1.71 2.61
N CYS A 5 96.75 0.48 2.80
CA CYS A 5 96.54 -0.39 3.99
C CYS A 5 97.71 -0.46 5.01
N ALA A 6 97.36 -0.60 6.30
CA ALA A 6 98.09 -1.34 7.37
C ALA A 6 99.54 -0.85 7.72
N PRO A 7 100.37 -1.51 8.59
CA PRO A 7 100.14 -2.66 9.50
C PRO A 7 100.80 -2.61 10.93
N ARG A 8 100.49 -3.59 11.82
CA ARG A 8 101.27 -4.10 13.01
C ARG A 8 101.55 -3.08 14.16
N GLN A 9 101.78 -3.44 15.43
CA GLN A 9 102.52 -4.57 16.04
C GLN A 9 102.19 -4.77 17.56
N ALA A 10 102.80 -5.76 18.23
CA ALA A 10 102.78 -6.12 19.68
C ALA A 10 104.17 -6.75 20.05
N PRO A 11 104.50 -7.33 21.23
CA PRO A 11 103.82 -7.50 22.54
C PRO A 11 104.41 -6.52 23.61
N PRO A 12 104.85 -6.81 24.88
CA PRO A 12 105.11 -8.05 25.67
C PRO A 12 103.95 -8.44 26.63
N SER A 13 103.85 -9.57 27.35
CA SER A 13 104.59 -10.85 27.55
C SER A 13 105.35 -11.11 28.89
N ARG A 14 104.81 -12.07 29.68
CA ARG A 14 105.47 -12.95 30.71
C ARG A 14 105.93 -12.33 32.06
N PRO A 15 106.29 -13.14 33.10
CA PRO A 15 106.39 -14.63 33.15
C PRO A 15 105.65 -15.39 34.31
N GLU A 16 105.59 -16.72 34.12
CA GLU A 16 105.61 -17.87 35.09
C GLU A 16 104.72 -17.89 36.37
N SER A 17 103.95 -18.94 36.76
CA SER A 17 104.06 -20.44 36.77
C SER A 17 104.63 -21.04 38.08
N PRO A 18 104.45 -22.35 38.43
CA PRO A 18 103.47 -23.37 37.99
C PRO A 18 102.91 -24.28 39.16
N LEU A 19 102.21 -25.37 38.79
CA LEU A 19 101.93 -26.61 39.58
C LEU A 19 100.86 -26.53 40.71
N PHE A 20 100.13 -27.60 41.10
CA PHE A 20 99.84 -28.93 40.51
C PHE A 20 98.44 -29.42 40.96
N PRO A 21 97.81 -30.43 40.33
CA PRO A 21 96.44 -30.84 40.64
C PRO A 21 96.33 -32.10 41.52
N TRP A 22 95.44 -32.06 42.52
CA TRP A 22 94.58 -33.20 42.93
C TRP A 22 93.56 -32.78 44.01
N CYS A 23 92.28 -32.88 43.68
CA CYS A 23 91.32 -33.75 44.39
C CYS A 23 89.95 -33.68 43.71
N CYS A 24 89.46 -34.82 43.23
CA CYS A 24 88.05 -34.99 42.88
C CYS A 24 87.22 -35.19 44.17
N VAL A 25 85.89 -35.33 44.01
CA VAL A 25 84.91 -35.57 45.09
C VAL A 25 84.68 -34.34 45.99
N GLY A 26 83.86 -33.40 45.49
CA GLY A 26 83.40 -32.24 46.24
C GLY A 26 82.16 -31.58 45.62
N MET A 27 80.98 -31.93 46.13
CA MET A 27 79.72 -31.15 46.00
C MET A 27 79.21 -30.85 44.58
N LEU A 28 78.78 -31.91 43.89
CA LEU A 28 77.76 -31.84 42.85
C LEU A 28 76.39 -31.46 43.49
N LEU A 29 76.23 -30.21 43.98
CA LEU A 29 74.97 -29.73 44.60
C LEU A 29 74.83 -28.19 44.67
N ALA A 30 75.24 -27.46 43.62
CA ALA A 30 75.17 -25.99 43.56
C ALA A 30 74.48 -25.44 42.29
N ALA A 31 73.58 -26.21 41.67
CA ALA A 31 72.99 -25.92 40.35
C ALA A 31 71.44 -25.93 40.32
N LEU A 32 70.76 -25.94 41.46
CA LEU A 32 69.30 -26.13 41.55
C LEU A 32 68.55 -25.11 42.44
N VAL A 33 69.04 -23.86 42.51
CA VAL A 33 68.21 -22.70 42.92
C VAL A 33 68.48 -21.49 42.02
N LEU A 34 68.37 -21.67 40.70
CA LEU A 34 67.82 -20.60 39.88
C LEU A 34 66.30 -20.65 40.09
N PRO A 35 65.64 -19.59 40.59
CA PRO A 35 64.20 -19.55 40.54
C PRO A 35 63.80 -19.56 39.06
N LEU A 36 63.12 -20.62 38.62
CA LEU A 36 62.40 -20.59 37.35
C LEU A 36 61.55 -19.32 37.36
N PRO A 37 61.59 -18.47 36.32
CA PRO A 37 60.77 -17.28 36.30
C PRO A 37 59.33 -17.76 36.44
N ILE A 38 58.66 -17.34 37.52
CA ILE A 38 57.23 -17.55 37.66
C ILE A 38 56.61 -16.74 36.53
N PHE A 39 56.31 -17.42 35.43
CA PHE A 39 55.60 -16.84 34.30
C PHE A 39 54.27 -16.37 34.86
N SER A 40 54.18 -15.07 35.14
CA SER A 40 52.98 -14.46 35.66
C SER A 40 51.93 -14.55 34.56
N VAL A 41 51.10 -15.59 34.67
CA VAL A 41 50.06 -15.94 33.71
C VAL A 41 49.27 -14.66 33.44
N ARG A 42 49.47 -14.12 32.25
CA ARG A 42 48.87 -12.85 31.83
C ARG A 42 47.53 -13.21 31.22
N CYS A 43 46.49 -12.44 31.52
CA CYS A 43 45.29 -12.54 30.71
C CYS A 43 45.57 -12.14 29.26
N ILE A 44 44.92 -12.84 28.34
CA ILE A 44 44.70 -12.34 26.98
C ILE A 44 44.06 -10.94 27.04
N ASP A 45 44.17 -10.17 25.97
CA ASP A 45 43.54 -8.86 25.94
C ASP A 45 42.00 -9.00 26.01
N PRO A 46 41.28 -8.01 26.59
CA PRO A 46 39.85 -8.14 26.85
C PRO A 46 38.99 -8.50 25.63
N PRO A 47 37.88 -9.25 25.81
CA PRO A 47 36.91 -9.49 24.74
C PRO A 47 36.40 -8.18 24.14
N VAL A 48 36.42 -8.11 22.81
CA VAL A 48 35.71 -7.07 22.05
C VAL A 48 34.28 -7.56 21.83
N LEU A 49 33.31 -6.65 21.99
CA LEU A 49 31.88 -6.91 21.91
C LEU A 49 31.23 -5.81 21.06
N ASP A 50 30.17 -6.13 20.32
CA ASP A 50 29.58 -5.23 19.32
C ASP A 50 28.67 -4.19 19.97
N SER A 51 27.99 -4.53 21.08
CA SER A 51 27.02 -3.65 21.75
C SER A 51 27.61 -2.76 22.86
N MET A 52 28.84 -3.05 23.30
CA MET A 52 29.46 -2.43 24.48
C MET A 52 30.98 -2.29 24.39
N LYS A 53 31.52 -1.32 25.12
CA LYS A 53 32.94 -1.01 25.22
C LYS A 53 33.46 -1.15 26.65
N LEU A 54 34.77 -1.34 26.80
CA LEU A 54 35.43 -1.28 28.10
C LEU A 54 35.20 0.09 28.77
N LYS A 55 34.95 0.05 30.09
CA LYS A 55 34.68 1.24 30.89
C LYS A 55 35.95 1.75 31.56
N GLY A 56 36.23 3.05 31.39
CA GLY A 56 37.38 3.72 32.01
C GLY A 56 38.71 3.48 31.29
N VAL A 57 39.81 3.40 32.04
CA VAL A 57 41.17 3.33 31.50
C VAL A 57 41.60 1.88 31.28
N ILE A 58 41.86 1.53 30.02
CA ILE A 58 42.33 0.19 29.62
C ILE A 58 43.78 -0.01 30.11
N LYS A 59 44.07 -1.15 30.73
CA LYS A 59 45.44 -1.51 31.15
C LYS A 59 46.20 -2.13 29.98
N HIS A 60 47.49 -1.82 29.82
CA HIS A 60 48.36 -2.53 28.86
C HIS A 60 48.68 -3.99 29.25
N ARG A 61 48.26 -4.43 30.45
CA ARG A 61 48.46 -5.78 30.97
C ARG A 61 47.43 -6.08 32.06
N TYR A 62 46.92 -7.31 32.07
CA TYR A 62 45.98 -7.84 33.06
C TYR A 62 46.51 -9.16 33.65
N TYR A 63 46.16 -9.44 34.91
CA TYR A 63 46.57 -10.62 35.67
C TYR A 63 45.38 -11.31 36.37
N PRO A 64 45.45 -12.60 36.73
CA PRO A 64 44.40 -13.31 37.45
C PRO A 64 43.87 -12.55 38.67
N GLY A 65 42.55 -12.41 38.75
CA GLY A 65 41.86 -11.57 39.73
C GLY A 65 41.59 -10.13 39.29
N ASP A 66 42.19 -9.64 38.19
CA ASP A 66 41.76 -8.37 37.58
C ASP A 66 40.30 -8.47 37.11
N ARG A 67 39.53 -7.43 37.37
CA ARG A 67 38.17 -7.25 36.86
C ARG A 67 38.16 -6.15 35.81
N ILE A 68 37.37 -6.36 34.75
CA ILE A 68 36.97 -5.33 33.79
C ILE A 68 35.46 -5.18 33.83
N ASP A 69 35.00 -3.94 33.73
CA ASP A 69 33.59 -3.58 33.58
C ASP A 69 33.40 -2.93 32.20
N TYR A 70 32.21 -3.11 31.63
CA TYR A 70 31.81 -2.60 30.31
C TYR A 70 30.69 -1.57 30.44
N GLU A 71 30.50 -0.78 29.40
CA GLU A 71 29.35 0.11 29.22
C GLU A 71 28.85 0.08 27.78
N CYS A 72 27.53 0.09 27.61
CA CYS A 72 26.89 0.04 26.30
C CYS A 72 27.33 1.21 25.41
N TYR A 73 27.36 1.01 24.09
CA TYR A 73 27.58 2.11 23.15
C TYR A 73 26.43 3.13 23.17
N ARG A 74 26.71 4.36 22.70
CA ARG A 74 25.68 5.37 22.51
C ARG A 74 24.64 4.84 21.50
N GLY A 75 23.35 4.95 21.85
CA GLY A 75 22.27 4.32 21.08
C GLY A 75 21.87 2.92 21.55
N TYR A 76 22.55 2.34 22.55
CA TYR A 76 22.19 1.04 23.15
C TYR A 76 21.66 1.21 24.59
N PHE A 77 20.98 0.19 25.12
CA PHE A 77 20.57 0.07 26.53
C PHE A 77 20.97 -1.29 27.11
N TYR A 78 21.25 -1.33 28.42
CA TYR A 78 21.59 -2.54 29.15
C TYR A 78 20.35 -3.41 29.41
N VAL A 79 20.50 -4.73 29.22
CA VAL A 79 19.47 -5.74 29.50
C VAL A 79 19.89 -6.59 30.70
N TRP A 80 19.17 -6.43 31.81
CA TRP A 80 19.28 -7.33 32.96
C TRP A 80 18.67 -8.69 32.60
N PRO A 81 19.27 -9.86 32.95
CA PRO A 81 20.32 -10.07 33.95
C PRO A 81 21.75 -10.29 33.41
N TYR A 82 22.05 -9.91 32.17
CA TYR A 82 23.37 -10.20 31.56
C TYR A 82 24.54 -9.47 32.28
N LEU A 83 25.76 -10.01 32.19
CA LEU A 83 26.91 -9.46 32.91
C LEU A 83 27.62 -8.37 32.09
N LEU A 84 27.68 -7.14 32.63
CA LEU A 84 28.53 -6.06 32.14
C LEU A 84 29.98 -6.14 32.67
N SER A 85 30.47 -7.32 33.03
CA SER A 85 31.78 -7.46 33.65
C SER A 85 32.40 -8.84 33.52
N ALA A 86 33.70 -8.89 33.26
CA ALA A 86 34.48 -10.12 33.24
C ALA A 86 35.63 -10.05 34.26
N THR A 87 36.04 -11.21 34.76
CA THR A 87 37.19 -11.38 35.67
C THR A 87 38.24 -12.25 35.00
N CYS A 88 39.52 -11.89 35.16
CA CYS A 88 40.64 -12.69 34.67
C CYS A 88 40.79 -13.94 35.54
N GLU A 89 40.65 -15.12 34.93
CA GLU A 89 40.75 -16.42 35.60
C GLU A 89 42.21 -16.89 35.75
N PRO A 90 42.52 -17.82 36.67
CA PRO A 90 43.88 -18.33 36.89
C PRO A 90 44.55 -19.01 35.67
N ASN A 91 43.76 -19.34 34.65
CA ASN A 91 44.19 -19.93 33.37
C ASN A 91 44.66 -18.88 32.34
N GLY A 92 44.44 -17.57 32.58
CA GLY A 92 44.75 -16.49 31.63
C GLY A 92 43.65 -16.17 30.61
N SER A 93 42.45 -16.74 30.74
CA SER A 93 41.25 -16.32 30.01
C SER A 93 40.34 -15.43 30.86
N TRP A 94 39.42 -14.73 30.20
CA TRP A 94 38.35 -13.99 30.85
C TRP A 94 37.15 -14.88 31.11
N SER A 95 36.51 -14.73 32.27
CA SER A 95 35.23 -15.37 32.57
C SER A 95 34.18 -15.06 31.50
N ARG A 96 33.35 -16.05 31.14
CA ARG A 96 32.31 -15.93 30.10
C ARG A 96 31.47 -14.64 30.24
N ILE A 97 31.46 -13.86 29.17
CA ILE A 97 30.66 -12.64 28.97
C ILE A 97 29.98 -12.72 27.60
N GLU A 98 28.81 -12.10 27.47
CA GLU A 98 27.94 -12.14 26.27
C GLU A 98 27.35 -10.74 26.02
N GLU A 99 26.70 -10.53 24.88
CA GLU A 99 26.10 -9.24 24.53
C GLU A 99 24.95 -8.87 25.48
N ALA A 100 25.25 -7.97 26.41
CA ALA A 100 24.37 -7.49 27.48
C ALA A 100 23.64 -6.18 27.13
N CYS A 101 23.85 -5.61 25.95
CA CYS A 101 23.20 -4.38 25.52
C CYS A 101 22.47 -4.57 24.18
N LEU A 102 21.28 -3.99 24.03
CA LEU A 102 20.51 -3.99 22.78
C LEU A 102 20.39 -2.58 22.21
N ARG A 103 20.30 -2.45 20.89
CA ARG A 103 20.12 -1.16 20.21
C ARG A 103 18.74 -0.60 20.56
N LYS A 104 18.66 0.71 20.78
CA LYS A 104 17.43 1.38 21.21
C LYS A 104 16.46 1.47 20.03
N SER A 105 15.26 0.90 20.21
CA SER A 105 14.14 0.98 19.27
C SER A 105 13.15 2.03 19.70
N CYS A 106 12.63 2.79 18.75
CA CYS A 106 11.44 3.61 18.97
C CYS A 106 10.21 2.72 19.22
N PRO A 107 9.17 3.22 19.91
CA PRO A 107 7.93 2.48 20.09
C PRO A 107 7.24 2.22 18.75
N ASP A 108 6.72 1.00 18.57
CA ASP A 108 5.91 0.60 17.42
C ASP A 108 4.76 1.61 17.17
N PRO A 109 4.72 2.29 16.01
CA PRO A 109 3.80 3.40 15.78
C PRO A 109 2.41 2.90 15.39
N GLN A 110 1.57 2.66 16.40
CA GLN A 110 0.23 2.10 16.26
C GLN A 110 -0.78 3.03 15.55
N VAL A 111 -0.90 2.91 14.21
CA VAL A 111 -1.83 3.69 13.36
C VAL A 111 -3.12 2.91 13.09
N LYS A 112 -4.28 3.49 13.45
CA LYS A 112 -5.60 2.89 13.21
C LYS A 112 -6.13 3.27 11.82
N HIS A 113 -6.65 2.28 11.08
CA HIS A 113 -7.09 2.43 9.67
C HIS A 113 -5.94 2.88 8.75
N GLY A 114 -4.76 2.30 8.98
CA GLY A 114 -3.57 2.54 8.20
C GLY A 114 -2.56 1.41 8.38
N LYS A 115 -1.51 1.47 7.57
CA LYS A 115 -0.45 0.48 7.48
C LYS A 115 0.89 1.15 7.69
N VAL A 116 1.70 0.57 8.56
CA VAL A 116 3.10 0.95 8.77
C VAL A 116 3.98 -0.07 8.07
N VAL A 117 4.99 0.43 7.34
CA VAL A 117 6.04 -0.38 6.70
C VAL A 117 7.38 0.15 7.19
N ALA A 118 8.20 -0.72 7.79
CA ALA A 118 9.60 -0.42 8.09
C ALA A 118 10.46 -0.94 6.93
N PRO A 119 11.16 -0.10 6.14
CA PRO A 119 11.98 -0.59 5.02
C PRO A 119 13.12 -1.53 5.43
N ASN A 120 13.51 -1.50 6.71
CA ASN A 120 14.57 -2.31 7.32
C ASN A 120 14.01 -3.37 8.29
N ASP A 121 12.69 -3.68 8.24
CA ASP A 121 11.96 -4.57 9.18
C ASP A 121 12.16 -4.28 10.68
N THR A 122 12.61 -3.07 11.03
CA THR A 122 13.00 -2.65 12.38
C THR A 122 12.64 -1.20 12.66
N PHE A 123 12.43 -0.87 13.94
CA PHE A 123 12.22 0.51 14.44
C PHE A 123 13.41 1.02 15.28
N GLU A 124 14.60 0.43 15.08
CA GLU A 124 15.84 0.85 15.74
C GLU A 124 16.19 2.30 15.40
N TRP A 125 16.99 2.95 16.25
CA TRP A 125 17.63 4.24 15.96
C TRP A 125 18.17 4.27 14.51
N GLU A 126 17.93 5.38 13.81
CA GLU A 126 18.25 5.61 12.38
C GLU A 126 17.33 4.89 11.37
N SER A 127 16.37 4.08 11.83
CA SER A 127 15.37 3.45 10.95
C SER A 127 14.18 4.37 10.65
N GLU A 128 13.57 4.17 9.48
CA GLU A 128 12.36 4.87 9.04
C GLU A 128 11.11 4.00 9.22
N ALA A 129 9.96 4.63 9.50
CA ALA A 129 8.64 4.03 9.40
C ALA A 129 7.81 4.81 8.38
N HIS A 130 7.39 4.13 7.31
CA HIS A 130 6.57 4.66 6.22
C HIS A 130 5.11 4.34 6.49
N ILE A 131 4.23 5.34 6.41
CA ILE A 131 2.86 5.27 6.91
C ILE A 131 1.87 5.66 5.82
N SER A 132 0.92 4.76 5.58
CA SER A 132 -0.20 4.92 4.65
C SER A 132 -1.54 4.68 5.35
N CYS A 133 -2.63 5.19 4.79
CA CYS A 133 -3.98 4.94 5.31
C CYS A 133 -4.72 3.89 4.48
N ASP A 134 -5.71 3.24 5.08
CA ASP A 134 -6.63 2.33 4.39
C ASP A 134 -7.60 3.08 3.48
N GLU A 135 -8.25 2.36 2.56
CA GLU A 135 -9.24 2.95 1.63
C GLU A 135 -10.37 3.67 2.39
N GLY A 136 -10.71 4.87 1.94
CA GLY A 136 -11.66 5.76 2.61
C GLY A 136 -11.10 6.54 3.80
N TYR A 137 -9.80 6.46 4.06
CA TYR A 137 -9.09 7.28 5.04
C TYR A 137 -7.96 8.08 4.38
N PHE A 138 -7.61 9.22 4.97
CA PHE A 138 -6.52 10.08 4.53
C PHE A 138 -5.59 10.46 5.69
N LEU A 139 -4.32 10.68 5.37
CA LEU A 139 -3.28 10.89 6.37
C LEU A 139 -3.27 12.31 6.92
N ARG A 140 -3.16 12.44 8.25
CA ARG A 140 -2.80 13.67 8.96
C ARG A 140 -1.44 13.54 9.61
N GLY A 141 -0.49 14.34 9.14
CA GLY A 141 0.90 14.35 9.61
C GLY A 141 1.87 14.03 8.46
N LYS A 142 3.08 13.56 8.80
CA LYS A 142 4.09 13.15 7.81
C LYS A 142 3.91 11.68 7.41
N PRO A 143 4.06 11.31 6.13
CA PRO A 143 4.00 9.92 5.68
C PRO A 143 5.25 9.10 6.03
N ILE A 144 6.32 9.74 6.49
CA ILE A 144 7.56 9.08 6.93
C ILE A 144 7.99 9.73 8.26
N ILE A 145 8.32 8.89 9.23
CA ILE A 145 8.93 9.29 10.52
C ILE A 145 10.21 8.48 10.74
N VAL A 146 11.22 9.11 11.36
CA VAL A 146 12.56 8.54 11.56
C VAL A 146 12.83 8.37 13.05
N CYS A 147 13.43 7.25 13.46
CA CYS A 147 13.76 7.01 14.86
C CYS A 147 15.05 7.76 15.25
N ASN A 148 14.92 8.84 16.01
CA ASN A 148 16.01 9.75 16.39
C ASN A 148 16.47 9.55 17.84
N LEU A 149 17.78 9.69 18.08
CA LEU A 149 18.38 9.63 19.42
C LEU A 149 18.41 11.02 20.08
N ILE A 150 17.47 11.28 21.00
CA ILE A 150 17.33 12.53 21.75
C ILE A 150 17.97 12.38 23.14
N GLY A 151 19.11 13.05 23.35
CA GLY A 151 19.89 12.94 24.58
C GLY A 151 20.49 11.54 24.74
N GLU A 152 19.87 10.69 25.55
CA GLU A 152 20.19 9.26 25.68
C GLU A 152 19.06 8.31 25.23
N ASN A 153 17.84 8.84 25.01
CA ASN A 153 16.65 8.06 24.67
C ASN A 153 16.33 8.18 23.17
N VAL A 154 15.49 7.29 22.65
CA VAL A 154 15.01 7.36 21.27
C VAL A 154 13.56 7.82 21.19
N SER A 155 13.23 8.56 20.14
CA SER A 155 11.89 9.07 19.83
C SER A 155 11.73 9.21 18.33
N TRP A 156 10.50 9.08 17.84
CA TRP A 156 10.16 9.46 16.47
C TRP A 156 10.46 10.94 16.21
N SER A 157 10.83 11.25 14.97
CA SER A 157 11.18 12.58 14.47
C SER A 157 10.02 13.59 14.46
N ASP A 158 8.79 13.10 14.61
CA ASP A 158 7.56 13.87 14.68
C ASP A 158 6.51 13.07 15.49
N THR A 159 5.32 13.63 15.69
CA THR A 159 4.19 12.86 16.21
C THR A 159 3.78 11.75 15.24
N ILE A 160 3.30 10.63 15.78
CA ILE A 160 2.77 9.54 14.97
C ILE A 160 1.51 10.06 14.24
N PRO A 161 1.45 10.02 12.90
CA PRO A 161 0.32 10.53 12.14
C PRO A 161 -0.93 9.67 12.34
N HIS A 162 -2.11 10.24 12.11
CA HIS A 162 -3.38 9.53 12.21
C HIS A 162 -4.17 9.55 10.90
N CYS A 163 -4.97 8.51 10.68
CA CYS A 163 -5.82 8.38 9.51
C CYS A 163 -7.24 8.87 9.84
N GLU A 164 -7.67 9.96 9.19
CA GLU A 164 -9.02 10.51 9.30
C GLU A 164 -9.92 9.92 8.20
N LYS A 165 -11.21 9.70 8.48
CA LYS A 165 -12.17 9.29 7.45
C LYS A 165 -12.33 10.37 6.38
N ILE A 166 -12.34 9.98 5.12
CA ILE A 166 -12.61 10.88 4.00
C ILE A 166 -14.10 11.25 3.99
N TYR A 167 -14.36 12.55 4.08
CA TYR A 167 -15.68 13.15 3.95
C TYR A 167 -15.63 14.30 2.95
N CYS A 168 -16.63 14.37 2.06
CA CYS A 168 -16.81 15.49 1.16
C CYS A 168 -17.90 16.43 1.68
N GLY A 169 -17.62 17.73 1.68
CA GLY A 169 -18.63 18.78 1.82
C GLY A 169 -19.63 18.79 0.66
N GLN A 170 -20.64 19.65 0.78
CA GLN A 170 -21.71 19.77 -0.21
C GLN A 170 -21.17 20.01 -1.65
N PRO A 171 -21.68 19.28 -2.66
CA PRO A 171 -21.28 19.47 -4.05
C PRO A 171 -21.53 20.89 -4.58
N PRO A 172 -20.77 21.35 -5.59
CA PRO A 172 -21.02 22.64 -6.22
C PRO A 172 -22.45 22.75 -6.77
N LYS A 173 -23.12 23.88 -6.47
CA LYS A 173 -24.46 24.17 -6.98
C LYS A 173 -24.36 24.72 -8.40
N ILE A 174 -25.03 24.07 -9.35
CA ILE A 174 -25.05 24.46 -10.76
C ILE A 174 -26.29 25.31 -11.06
N LYS A 175 -26.24 26.11 -12.13
CA LYS A 175 -27.42 26.82 -12.62
C LYS A 175 -28.32 25.85 -13.40
N HIS A 176 -29.64 26.02 -13.29
CA HIS A 176 -30.65 25.22 -14.02
C HIS A 176 -30.51 23.70 -13.82
N GLY A 177 -30.04 23.28 -12.65
CA GLY A 177 -29.93 21.87 -12.30
C GLY A 177 -29.66 21.63 -10.82
N LYS A 178 -29.84 20.37 -10.43
CA LYS A 178 -29.82 19.86 -9.06
C LYS A 178 -29.10 18.51 -9.01
N HIS A 179 -28.69 18.07 -7.83
CA HIS A 179 -28.11 16.75 -7.61
C HIS A 179 -28.89 15.93 -6.58
N THR A 180 -28.74 14.61 -6.62
CA THR A 180 -29.22 13.69 -5.57
C THR A 180 -28.65 14.06 -4.20
N ASN A 181 -29.42 13.82 -3.14
CA ASN A 181 -29.02 14.10 -1.75
C ASN A 181 -28.65 15.57 -1.46
N SER A 182 -29.18 16.55 -2.20
CA SER A 182 -28.91 17.99 -2.04
C SER A 182 -29.30 18.62 -0.68
N TYR A 183 -30.04 17.89 0.16
CA TYR A 183 -30.33 18.26 1.54
C TYR A 183 -29.18 17.90 2.51
N ARG A 184 -28.20 17.08 2.08
CA ARG A 184 -27.02 16.72 2.87
C ARG A 184 -25.87 17.71 2.64
N ASN A 185 -25.11 17.92 3.72
CA ASN A 185 -23.90 18.75 3.71
C ASN A 185 -22.60 17.93 3.81
N ILE A 186 -22.71 16.63 4.12
CA ILE A 186 -21.59 15.69 4.32
C ILE A 186 -21.90 14.40 3.56
N PHE A 187 -20.93 13.95 2.78
CA PHE A 187 -20.95 12.77 1.92
C PHE A 187 -19.75 11.88 2.28
N GLU A 188 -19.96 10.56 2.30
CA GLU A 188 -18.90 9.60 2.68
C GLU A 188 -18.03 9.23 1.47
N TYR A 189 -16.84 8.69 1.71
CA TYR A 189 -15.97 8.15 0.65
C TYR A 189 -16.71 7.18 -0.27
N ASN A 190 -16.44 7.27 -1.58
CA ASN A 190 -17.13 6.54 -2.65
C ASN A 190 -18.65 6.76 -2.72
N GLU A 191 -19.24 7.71 -1.97
CA GLU A 191 -20.65 8.09 -2.19
C GLU A 191 -20.82 8.77 -3.56
N LEU A 192 -21.73 8.20 -4.36
CA LEU A 192 -22.06 8.66 -5.71
C LEU A 192 -23.21 9.68 -5.65
N ILE A 193 -22.99 10.86 -6.22
CA ILE A 193 -24.05 11.81 -6.56
C ILE A 193 -24.34 11.78 -8.06
N THR A 194 -25.59 12.04 -8.44
CA THR A 194 -25.99 12.24 -9.84
C THR A 194 -26.65 13.61 -9.99
N TYR A 195 -26.20 14.39 -10.97
CA TYR A 195 -26.79 15.66 -11.38
C TYR A 195 -27.88 15.44 -12.44
N SER A 196 -28.88 16.32 -12.43
CA SER A 196 -29.97 16.40 -13.39
C SER A 196 -30.32 17.86 -13.63
N CYS A 197 -30.56 18.26 -14.88
CA CYS A 197 -31.06 19.59 -15.17
C CYS A 197 -32.52 19.75 -14.72
N ASP A 198 -32.92 21.00 -14.45
CA ASP A 198 -34.31 21.35 -14.21
C ASP A 198 -35.08 21.46 -15.55
N PRO A 199 -36.43 21.37 -15.54
CA PRO A 199 -37.23 21.63 -16.73
C PRO A 199 -36.97 23.02 -17.30
N SER A 200 -36.95 23.14 -18.63
CA SER A 200 -36.84 24.44 -19.30
C SER A 200 -38.18 25.18 -19.29
N ASN A 201 -38.13 26.50 -19.07
CA ASN A 201 -39.26 27.40 -19.26
C ASN A 201 -39.32 27.96 -20.71
N GLY A 202 -38.39 27.55 -21.58
CA GLY A 202 -38.28 27.99 -22.97
C GLY A 202 -38.69 26.91 -23.99
N PRO A 203 -38.61 27.22 -25.30
CA PRO A 203 -38.99 26.31 -26.38
C PRO A 203 -37.92 25.24 -26.69
N ASP A 204 -36.77 25.28 -26.00
CA ASP A 204 -35.62 24.39 -26.14
C ASP A 204 -35.21 23.92 -24.72
N GLU A 205 -34.85 22.64 -24.57
CA GLU A 205 -34.54 22.02 -23.27
C GLU A 205 -33.11 22.28 -22.78
N TYR A 206 -32.88 22.15 -21.46
CA TYR A 206 -31.54 22.20 -20.87
C TYR A 206 -30.82 20.85 -21.06
N ALA A 207 -29.71 20.87 -21.80
CA ALA A 207 -28.80 19.74 -21.90
C ALA A 207 -27.79 19.74 -20.74
N LEU A 208 -27.44 18.55 -20.25
CA LEU A 208 -26.37 18.35 -19.27
C LEU A 208 -25.07 18.07 -20.02
N VAL A 209 -24.14 19.04 -19.99
CA VAL A 209 -22.82 18.96 -20.62
C VAL A 209 -21.77 18.61 -19.55
N GLY A 210 -21.02 17.52 -19.75
CA GLY A 210 -20.01 17.03 -18.81
C GLY A 210 -20.44 15.75 -18.07
N GLN A 211 -19.70 15.37 -17.02
CA GLN A 211 -20.00 14.16 -16.24
C GLN A 211 -21.23 14.40 -15.34
N ASN A 212 -22.30 13.62 -15.53
CA ASN A 212 -23.48 13.69 -14.65
C ASN A 212 -23.30 13.00 -13.30
N LYS A 213 -22.20 12.27 -13.09
CA LYS A 213 -21.92 11.44 -11.92
C LYS A 213 -20.60 11.84 -11.30
N LEU A 214 -20.63 12.26 -10.04
CA LEU A 214 -19.46 12.63 -9.25
C LEU A 214 -19.37 11.70 -8.03
N ILE A 215 -18.15 11.33 -7.64
CA ILE A 215 -17.87 10.43 -6.51
C ILE A 215 -16.99 11.18 -5.50
N CYS A 216 -17.25 11.01 -4.21
CA CYS A 216 -16.39 11.55 -3.15
C CYS A 216 -15.08 10.75 -3.07
N ILE A 217 -13.94 11.37 -3.40
CA ILE A 217 -12.64 10.69 -3.50
C ILE A 217 -11.61 11.15 -2.44
N GLU A 218 -11.70 12.39 -1.99
CA GLU A 218 -10.73 13.06 -1.12
C GLU A 218 -11.44 14.09 -0.24
N PRO A 219 -10.84 14.57 0.86
CA PRO A 219 -11.47 15.53 1.76
C PRO A 219 -11.94 16.79 1.02
N ASN A 220 -13.25 17.03 1.02
CA ASN A 220 -13.92 18.11 0.27
C ASN A 220 -13.69 18.11 -1.26
N LYS A 221 -13.32 16.98 -1.87
CA LYS A 221 -12.97 16.88 -3.30
C LYS A 221 -13.68 15.71 -4.00
N TRP A 222 -14.29 16.06 -5.13
CA TRP A 222 -15.07 15.16 -5.98
C TRP A 222 -14.25 14.67 -7.18
N SER A 223 -14.67 13.56 -7.79
CA SER A 223 -13.95 12.87 -8.88
C SER A 223 -13.83 13.63 -10.20
N SER A 224 -14.62 14.69 -10.38
CA SER A 224 -14.68 15.55 -11.57
C SER A 224 -15.23 16.91 -11.17
N ASP A 225 -14.99 17.91 -12.01
CA ASP A 225 -15.77 19.15 -12.01
C ASP A 225 -17.27 18.87 -12.26
N PRO A 226 -18.17 19.72 -11.72
CA PRO A 226 -19.62 19.58 -11.89
C PRO A 226 -20.06 19.87 -13.35
N PRO A 227 -21.14 19.22 -13.83
CA PRO A 227 -21.62 19.43 -15.19
C PRO A 227 -22.36 20.77 -15.34
N LEU A 228 -22.47 21.25 -16.58
CA LEU A 228 -23.22 22.46 -16.93
C LEU A 228 -24.59 22.12 -17.51
N CYS A 229 -25.64 22.69 -16.93
CA CYS A 229 -26.99 22.68 -17.51
C CYS A 229 -27.21 23.96 -18.31
N LYS A 230 -27.19 23.86 -19.64
CA LYS A 230 -27.50 24.96 -20.57
C LYS A 230 -28.31 24.45 -21.77
N VAL A 231 -29.05 25.34 -22.42
CA VAL A 231 -29.58 25.01 -23.76
C VAL A 231 -28.38 24.84 -24.70
N VAL A 232 -28.38 23.76 -25.46
CA VAL A 232 -27.38 23.50 -26.52
C VAL A 232 -28.13 23.33 -27.84
N LYS A 233 -27.71 24.07 -28.87
CA LYS A 233 -28.43 24.17 -30.14
C LYS A 233 -27.46 24.38 -31.30
N CYS A 234 -27.03 23.29 -31.92
CA CYS A 234 -26.21 23.36 -33.12
C CYS A 234 -27.05 23.78 -34.34
N GLU A 235 -26.45 24.54 -35.25
CA GLU A 235 -27.05 24.85 -36.55
C GLU A 235 -27.25 23.59 -37.40
N ARG A 236 -28.21 23.61 -38.34
CA ARG A 236 -28.45 22.47 -39.24
C ARG A 236 -27.21 22.25 -40.11
N PRO A 237 -26.52 21.10 -40.00
CA PRO A 237 -25.26 20.90 -40.69
C PRO A 237 -25.50 20.70 -42.19
N PHE A 238 -24.76 21.45 -42.99
CA PHE A 238 -24.78 21.40 -44.46
C PHE A 238 -23.43 20.87 -44.96
N LEU A 239 -23.47 20.01 -45.98
CA LEU A 239 -22.29 19.45 -46.62
C LEU A 239 -22.39 19.66 -48.13
N GLU A 240 -21.53 20.53 -48.67
CA GLU A 240 -21.45 20.75 -50.10
C GLU A 240 -20.97 19.47 -50.81
N HIS A 241 -21.58 19.12 -51.94
CA HIS A 241 -21.32 17.87 -52.69
C HIS A 241 -21.53 16.57 -51.89
N GLY A 242 -22.31 16.61 -50.80
CA GLY A 242 -22.71 15.44 -50.02
C GLY A 242 -24.18 15.45 -49.62
N ILE A 243 -24.60 14.39 -48.93
CA ILE A 243 -25.96 14.16 -48.44
C ILE A 243 -25.94 13.70 -46.98
N MET A 244 -26.97 14.09 -46.24
CA MET A 244 -27.23 13.62 -44.88
C MET A 244 -28.00 12.30 -44.94
N VAL A 245 -27.34 11.18 -44.65
CA VAL A 245 -27.94 9.83 -44.75
C VAL A 245 -28.63 9.38 -43.47
N SER A 246 -28.29 9.97 -42.33
CA SER A 246 -28.96 9.71 -41.04
C SER A 246 -28.86 10.92 -40.09
N GLY A 247 -29.77 10.98 -39.13
CA GLY A 247 -29.80 12.01 -38.07
C GLY A 247 -30.62 13.28 -38.39
N SER A 248 -31.23 13.38 -39.56
CA SER A 248 -32.00 14.58 -39.99
C SER A 248 -33.16 14.92 -39.05
N ARG A 249 -33.18 16.17 -38.56
CA ARG A 249 -34.14 16.71 -37.58
C ARG A 249 -34.42 18.19 -37.87
N GLU A 250 -35.47 18.74 -37.25
CA GLU A 250 -35.76 20.18 -37.24
C GLU A 250 -34.85 20.97 -36.29
N LYS A 251 -34.48 20.36 -35.14
CA LYS A 251 -33.57 20.90 -34.14
C LYS A 251 -32.48 19.89 -33.82
N PHE A 252 -31.27 20.38 -33.52
CA PHE A 252 -30.13 19.57 -33.09
C PHE A 252 -29.66 20.04 -31.71
N SER A 253 -29.98 19.26 -30.68
CA SER A 253 -29.53 19.47 -29.30
C SER A 253 -28.23 18.69 -29.02
N TYR A 254 -27.61 18.91 -27.85
CA TYR A 254 -26.41 18.20 -27.41
C TYR A 254 -26.45 16.69 -27.67
N GLN A 255 -25.35 16.13 -28.17
CA GLN A 255 -25.20 14.73 -28.58
C GLN A 255 -26.15 14.26 -29.70
N SER A 256 -26.85 15.17 -30.40
CA SER A 256 -27.51 14.83 -31.68
C SER A 256 -26.44 14.38 -32.69
N VAL A 257 -26.52 13.13 -33.15
CA VAL A 257 -25.59 12.55 -34.13
C VAL A 257 -26.16 12.68 -35.54
N VAL A 258 -25.30 13.03 -36.50
CA VAL A 258 -25.60 13.14 -37.93
C VAL A 258 -24.54 12.37 -38.72
N VAL A 259 -24.98 11.67 -39.78
CA VAL A 259 -24.10 10.88 -40.66
C VAL A 259 -24.20 11.40 -42.10
N PHE A 260 -23.05 11.55 -42.74
CA PHE A 260 -22.88 12.11 -44.08
C PHE A 260 -22.24 11.12 -45.06
N GLU A 261 -22.61 11.26 -46.32
CA GLU A 261 -22.02 10.54 -47.47
C GLU A 261 -21.79 11.55 -48.62
N CYS A 262 -20.75 11.35 -49.43
CA CYS A 262 -20.48 12.22 -50.59
C CYS A 262 -21.22 11.76 -51.84
N LEU A 263 -21.56 12.70 -52.72
CA LEU A 263 -22.15 12.40 -54.02
C LEU A 263 -21.15 11.67 -54.93
N GLN A 264 -21.69 10.92 -55.90
CA GLN A 264 -20.91 10.11 -56.85
C GLN A 264 -19.80 10.93 -57.53
N GLY A 265 -18.55 10.44 -57.44
CA GLY A 265 -17.37 11.12 -57.98
C GLY A 265 -16.70 12.11 -57.02
N PHE A 266 -17.13 12.15 -55.76
CA PHE A 266 -16.44 12.83 -54.65
C PHE A 266 -16.08 11.81 -53.57
N TYR A 267 -15.02 12.10 -52.80
CA TYR A 267 -14.66 11.34 -51.61
C TYR A 267 -14.71 12.20 -50.36
N LEU A 268 -15.04 11.58 -49.22
CA LEU A 268 -15.11 12.28 -47.94
C LEU A 268 -13.71 12.46 -47.33
N ASN A 269 -13.44 13.70 -46.91
CA ASN A 269 -12.29 14.11 -46.13
C ASN A 269 -12.77 14.62 -44.76
N GLY A 270 -12.28 14.00 -43.67
CA GLY A 270 -12.82 14.18 -42.32
C GLY A 270 -13.62 12.96 -41.84
N SER A 271 -14.42 13.13 -40.79
CA SER A 271 -15.31 12.08 -40.25
C SER A 271 -16.64 12.03 -40.99
N ASN A 272 -17.17 10.82 -41.25
CA ASN A 272 -18.53 10.67 -41.79
C ASN A 272 -19.62 10.80 -40.73
N LEU A 273 -19.25 10.80 -39.45
CA LEU A 273 -20.12 10.96 -38.30
C LEU A 273 -19.68 12.19 -37.51
N VAL A 274 -20.64 13.10 -37.26
CA VAL A 274 -20.46 14.28 -36.40
C VAL A 274 -21.58 14.32 -35.36
N PHE A 275 -21.29 14.89 -34.19
CA PHE A 275 -22.27 15.09 -33.12
C PHE A 275 -22.32 16.55 -32.68
N CYS A 276 -23.48 16.99 -32.19
CA CYS A 276 -23.63 18.32 -31.62
C CYS A 276 -22.90 18.39 -30.27
N GLY A 277 -21.81 19.15 -30.25
CA GLY A 277 -20.85 19.27 -29.17
C GLY A 277 -21.33 20.10 -27.98
N GLY A 278 -20.47 20.22 -26.96
CA GLY A 278 -20.79 20.96 -25.74
C GLY A 278 -20.91 22.48 -25.95
N ASN A 279 -20.34 22.98 -27.04
CA ASN A 279 -20.19 24.41 -27.35
C ASN A 279 -20.96 24.81 -28.62
N ASP A 280 -22.17 24.26 -28.81
CA ASP A 280 -23.11 24.67 -29.86
C ASP A 280 -22.57 24.51 -31.29
N THR A 281 -21.57 23.64 -31.44
CA THR A 281 -20.73 23.40 -32.61
C THR A 281 -20.69 21.91 -32.94
N TRP A 282 -20.39 21.56 -34.18
CA TRP A 282 -20.28 20.16 -34.61
C TRP A 282 -18.88 19.61 -34.30
N GLU A 283 -18.83 18.48 -33.59
CA GLU A 283 -17.62 17.79 -33.15
C GLU A 283 -17.60 16.36 -33.75
N PRO A 284 -16.48 15.89 -34.35
CA PRO A 284 -15.35 16.70 -34.85
C PRO A 284 -15.80 17.70 -35.93
N GLU A 285 -14.88 18.55 -36.39
CA GLU A 285 -15.15 19.53 -37.45
C GLU A 285 -15.83 18.91 -38.68
N MET A 286 -16.74 19.68 -39.28
CA MET A 286 -17.54 19.27 -40.43
C MET A 286 -16.65 18.74 -41.58
N PRO A 287 -16.97 17.56 -42.15
CA PRO A 287 -16.19 17.00 -43.24
C PRO A 287 -16.35 17.81 -44.53
N THR A 288 -15.50 17.49 -45.52
CA THR A 288 -15.54 18.06 -46.87
C THR A 288 -15.61 16.96 -47.92
N CYS A 289 -16.43 17.15 -48.96
CA CYS A 289 -16.46 16.25 -50.12
C CYS A 289 -15.53 16.79 -51.22
N ILE A 290 -14.44 16.08 -51.48
CA ILE A 290 -13.42 16.47 -52.45
C ILE A 290 -13.61 15.68 -53.75
N LYS A 291 -13.61 16.36 -54.90
CA LYS A 291 -13.84 15.72 -56.20
C LYS A 291 -12.71 14.77 -56.57
N GLY A 292 -13.06 13.55 -57.01
CA GLY A 292 -12.12 12.50 -57.42
C GLY A 292 -12.25 11.23 -56.58
N TYR A 293 -11.21 10.40 -56.63
CA TYR A 293 -11.10 9.17 -55.84
C TYR A 293 -10.25 9.41 -54.59
N LYS A 294 -10.61 8.79 -53.46
CA LYS A 294 -9.84 8.87 -52.21
C LYS A 294 -8.38 8.39 -52.46
N PRO A 295 -7.35 9.17 -52.09
CA PRO A 295 -5.96 8.73 -52.23
C PRO A 295 -5.72 7.42 -51.48
N THR A 296 -5.44 6.35 -52.22
CA THR A 296 -5.18 5.00 -51.68
C THR A 296 -3.73 4.79 -51.24
N HIS A 297 -2.89 5.81 -51.39
CA HIS A 297 -1.46 5.75 -51.10
C HIS A 297 -1.02 6.99 -50.33
N PRO A 298 -0.21 6.87 -49.27
CA PRO A 298 0.50 8.02 -48.73
C PRO A 298 1.51 8.51 -49.78
N THR A 299 1.41 9.77 -50.17
CA THR A 299 2.34 10.41 -51.10
C THR A 299 3.68 10.64 -50.39
N LYS A 300 4.55 9.62 -50.37
CA LYS A 300 5.95 9.81 -50.01
C LYS A 300 6.58 10.81 -51.00
N THR A 301 7.02 11.94 -50.49
CA THR A 301 7.80 12.94 -51.26
C THR A 301 8.99 12.25 -51.93
N PRO A 302 9.33 12.57 -53.20
CA PRO A 302 10.51 12.03 -53.85
C PRO A 302 11.78 12.24 -53.01
N LEU A 303 12.59 11.20 -52.84
CA LEU A 303 13.75 11.21 -51.93
C LEU A 303 14.77 12.32 -52.23
N SER A 304 14.84 12.78 -53.49
CA SER A 304 15.76 13.83 -53.97
C SER A 304 15.50 15.23 -53.39
N LYS A 305 14.59 15.39 -52.42
CA LYS A 305 14.35 16.64 -51.68
C LYS A 305 14.75 16.58 -50.20
N TYR A 306 15.31 15.47 -49.72
CA TYR A 306 15.93 15.43 -48.38
C TYR A 306 17.33 16.07 -48.44
N PRO A 307 17.61 17.12 -47.63
CA PRO A 307 18.96 17.67 -47.54
C PRO A 307 19.88 16.65 -46.87
N GLY A 308 21.01 16.35 -47.52
CA GLY A 308 22.01 15.38 -47.05
C GLY A 308 22.20 14.12 -47.91
N TYR A 309 21.52 13.98 -49.04
CA TYR A 309 21.77 12.87 -49.98
C TYR A 309 22.97 13.18 -50.91
N PRO A 310 24.08 12.41 -50.89
CA PRO A 310 25.26 12.70 -51.70
C PRO A 310 25.08 12.38 -53.20
N ASN A 311 25.88 13.05 -54.04
CA ASN A 311 25.97 12.80 -55.48
C ASN A 311 26.91 11.60 -55.75
N PRO A 312 26.57 10.62 -56.61
CA PRO A 312 27.34 9.38 -56.76
C PRO A 312 28.55 9.56 -57.70
N SER A 313 29.60 10.22 -57.22
CA SER A 313 30.87 10.35 -57.94
C SER A 313 32.07 10.67 -57.02
N GLU A 314 32.47 9.75 -56.14
CA GLU A 314 33.84 9.68 -55.60
C GLU A 314 34.14 8.28 -55.02
N GLU A 315 35.41 8.03 -54.68
CA GLU A 315 36.07 6.71 -54.80
C GLU A 315 35.82 5.72 -53.64
N ILE A 316 36.10 4.43 -53.91
CA ILE A 316 35.90 3.29 -53.00
C ILE A 316 37.18 2.99 -52.19
N PRO A 317 37.15 3.02 -50.83
CA PRO A 317 38.18 2.44 -49.98
C PRO A 317 38.01 0.91 -49.78
N SER A 318 39.03 0.27 -49.21
CA SER A 318 39.23 -1.18 -49.21
C SER A 318 38.43 -2.01 -48.18
N LEU A 319 38.36 -3.31 -48.42
CA LEU A 319 37.59 -4.33 -47.70
C LEU A 319 38.35 -4.90 -46.48
N GLU A 320 38.47 -4.15 -45.37
CA GLU A 320 39.12 -4.68 -44.14
C GLU A 320 38.31 -4.51 -42.82
N ASP A 321 37.26 -3.69 -42.76
CA ASP A 321 36.48 -3.41 -41.52
C ASP A 321 35.23 -4.30 -41.31
N PHE A 322 35.23 -5.58 -41.73
CA PHE A 322 34.02 -6.42 -41.71
C PHE A 322 33.80 -7.30 -40.46
N GLU A 323 34.79 -7.46 -39.58
CA GLU A 323 34.65 -8.28 -38.35
C GLU A 323 33.69 -7.64 -37.33
N ASP A 324 33.88 -6.36 -37.00
CA ASP A 324 33.09 -5.67 -35.96
C ASP A 324 31.60 -5.52 -36.34
N LEU A 325 31.30 -5.34 -37.63
CA LEU A 325 29.91 -5.22 -38.10
C LEU A 325 29.13 -6.53 -37.89
N VAL A 326 29.79 -7.68 -38.08
CA VAL A 326 29.17 -9.00 -37.86
C VAL A 326 28.91 -9.24 -36.37
N VAL A 327 29.85 -8.88 -35.49
CA VAL A 327 29.65 -8.98 -34.03
C VAL A 327 28.50 -8.06 -33.57
N ALA A 328 28.46 -6.82 -34.05
CA ALA A 328 27.39 -5.88 -33.73
C ALA A 328 26.00 -6.39 -34.18
N VAL A 329 25.90 -6.94 -35.39
CA VAL A 329 24.65 -7.55 -35.89
C VAL A 329 24.25 -8.77 -35.06
N ILE A 330 25.19 -9.65 -34.68
CA ILE A 330 24.89 -10.81 -33.84
C ILE A 330 24.40 -10.39 -32.45
N VAL A 331 25.01 -9.38 -31.82
CA VAL A 331 24.56 -8.83 -30.53
C VAL A 331 23.16 -8.21 -30.66
N VAL A 332 22.91 -7.39 -31.68
CA VAL A 332 21.57 -6.81 -31.91
C VAL A 332 20.52 -7.89 -32.18
N CYS A 333 20.81 -8.88 -33.02
CA CYS A 333 19.89 -9.98 -33.31
C CYS A 333 19.61 -10.86 -32.09
N THR A 334 20.62 -11.17 -31.27
CA THR A 334 20.43 -11.98 -30.05
C THR A 334 19.67 -11.22 -28.95
N CYS A 335 19.91 -9.91 -28.80
CA CYS A 335 19.11 -9.03 -27.94
C CYS A 335 17.65 -8.94 -28.41
N LEU A 336 17.40 -8.68 -29.70
CA LEU A 336 16.04 -8.64 -30.27
C LEU A 336 15.33 -9.99 -30.11
N TYR A 337 16.01 -11.12 -30.35
CA TYR A 337 15.44 -12.45 -30.17
C TYR A 337 15.07 -12.73 -28.71
N ARG A 338 15.90 -12.31 -27.74
CA ARG A 338 15.59 -12.41 -26.30
C ARG A 338 14.39 -11.54 -25.92
N CYS A 339 14.32 -10.28 -26.37
CA CYS A 339 13.18 -9.40 -26.11
C CYS A 339 11.87 -9.97 -26.69
N LEU A 340 11.90 -10.47 -27.93
CA LEU A 340 10.73 -11.07 -28.60
C LEU A 340 10.28 -12.41 -27.99
N PHE A 341 11.18 -13.15 -27.33
CA PHE A 341 10.80 -14.35 -26.56
C PHE A 341 10.29 -14.01 -25.15
N SER A 342 10.89 -13.04 -24.45
CA SER A 342 10.42 -12.62 -23.12
C SER A 342 8.99 -12.10 -23.18
N GLY A 343 8.70 -11.18 -24.11
CA GLY A 343 7.36 -10.61 -24.28
C GLY A 343 6.27 -11.65 -24.61
N LYS A 344 6.62 -12.75 -25.28
CA LYS A 344 5.67 -13.85 -25.55
C LYS A 344 5.37 -14.70 -24.32
N ASN A 345 6.32 -14.86 -23.41
CA ASN A 345 6.10 -15.52 -22.13
C ASN A 345 5.25 -14.61 -21.22
N GLU A 346 5.59 -13.32 -21.14
CA GLU A 346 4.82 -12.33 -20.39
C GLU A 346 3.36 -12.21 -20.89
N GLU A 347 3.13 -12.23 -22.21
CA GLU A 347 1.77 -12.26 -22.79
C GLU A 347 1.00 -13.55 -22.43
N LYS A 348 1.68 -14.69 -22.29
CA LYS A 348 1.07 -15.94 -21.84
C LYS A 348 0.69 -15.87 -20.36
N ASP A 349 1.61 -15.47 -19.50
CA ASP A 349 1.39 -15.33 -18.05
C ASP A 349 0.28 -14.32 -17.73
N MET A 350 0.20 -13.22 -18.49
CA MET A 350 -0.88 -12.24 -18.40
C MET A 350 -2.25 -12.86 -18.75
N LYS A 351 -2.32 -13.68 -19.80
CA LYS A 351 -3.56 -14.37 -20.21
C LYS A 351 -3.98 -15.46 -19.21
N GLU A 352 -3.01 -16.15 -18.61
CA GLU A 352 -3.24 -17.18 -17.60
C GLU A 352 -3.79 -16.57 -16.30
N LYS A 353 -3.15 -15.51 -15.79
CA LYS A 353 -3.67 -14.71 -14.65
C LYS A 353 -5.04 -14.09 -14.94
N ALA A 354 -5.28 -13.61 -16.15
CA ALA A 354 -6.59 -13.07 -16.56
C ALA A 354 -7.69 -14.14 -16.68
N LYS A 355 -7.33 -15.42 -16.84
CA LYS A 355 -8.25 -16.57 -16.78
C LYS A 355 -8.54 -16.96 -15.32
N GLU A 356 -7.51 -17.06 -14.49
CA GLU A 356 -7.66 -17.32 -13.04
C GLU A 356 -8.54 -16.27 -12.35
N LEU A 357 -8.36 -14.99 -12.67
CA LEU A 357 -9.16 -13.90 -12.12
C LEU A 357 -10.65 -14.06 -12.46
N LYS A 358 -10.99 -14.42 -13.70
CA LYS A 358 -12.38 -14.65 -14.12
C LYS A 358 -13.00 -15.89 -13.47
N GLU A 359 -12.23 -16.98 -13.36
CA GLU A 359 -12.67 -18.20 -12.67
C GLU A 359 -12.83 -17.99 -11.15
N LYS A 360 -12.17 -16.97 -10.58
CA LYS A 360 -12.42 -16.49 -9.23
C LYS A 360 -13.67 -15.61 -9.16
N GLU A 361 -13.81 -14.62 -10.03
CA GLU A 361 -15.00 -13.73 -10.08
C GLU A 361 -16.30 -14.54 -10.24
N GLU A 362 -16.33 -15.55 -11.10
CA GLU A 362 -17.49 -16.43 -11.29
C GLU A 362 -17.80 -17.29 -10.05
N ARG A 363 -16.77 -17.66 -9.27
CA ARG A 363 -16.90 -18.42 -8.03
C ARG A 363 -17.42 -17.54 -6.89
N ASP A 364 -16.82 -16.37 -6.71
CA ASP A 364 -17.20 -15.39 -5.70
C ASP A 364 -18.65 -14.90 -5.94
N MET A 365 -19.07 -14.79 -7.21
CA MET A 365 -20.46 -14.51 -7.61
C MET A 365 -21.43 -15.63 -7.19
N LYS A 366 -21.12 -16.90 -7.51
CA LYS A 366 -21.96 -18.06 -7.14
C LYS A 366 -22.07 -18.23 -5.63
N GLU A 367 -20.97 -18.05 -4.89
CA GLU A 367 -21.00 -18.05 -3.43
C GLU A 367 -21.90 -16.92 -2.87
N LYS A 368 -21.86 -15.73 -3.47
CA LYS A 368 -22.73 -14.62 -3.07
C LYS A 368 -24.21 -14.95 -3.30
N GLU A 369 -24.56 -15.48 -4.47
CA GLU A 369 -25.94 -15.90 -4.78
C GLU A 369 -26.44 -16.98 -3.80
N GLU A 370 -25.60 -17.96 -3.44
CA GLU A 370 -25.96 -18.99 -2.48
C GLU A 370 -26.15 -18.44 -1.06
N ARG A 371 -25.31 -17.48 -0.63
CA ARG A 371 -25.47 -16.77 0.65
C ARG A 371 -26.77 -15.95 0.67
N GLU A 372 -27.06 -15.18 -0.37
CA GLU A 372 -28.30 -14.43 -0.48
C GLU A 372 -29.54 -15.33 -0.50
N LYS A 373 -29.46 -16.51 -1.14
CA LYS A 373 -30.54 -17.50 -1.12
C LYS A 373 -30.77 -18.06 0.28
N LYS A 374 -29.69 -18.46 0.98
CA LYS A 374 -29.75 -18.94 2.37
C LYS A 374 -30.32 -17.89 3.33
N GLU A 375 -29.98 -16.62 3.15
CA GLU A 375 -30.53 -15.52 3.94
C GLU A 375 -32.03 -15.30 3.69
N LYS A 376 -32.48 -15.38 2.43
CA LYS A 376 -33.91 -15.33 2.06
C LYS A 376 -34.69 -16.50 2.68
N GLU A 377 -34.17 -17.73 2.57
CA GLU A 377 -34.76 -18.93 3.19
C GLU A 377 -34.79 -18.86 4.73
N ALA A 378 -33.80 -18.22 5.37
CA ALA A 378 -33.78 -18.00 6.82
C ALA A 378 -34.84 -16.98 7.27
N LYS A 379 -34.94 -15.84 6.57
CA LYS A 379 -35.95 -14.79 6.84
C LYS A 379 -37.38 -15.30 6.65
N GLU A 380 -37.61 -16.17 5.67
CA GLU A 380 -38.92 -16.80 5.46
C GLU A 380 -39.30 -17.75 6.62
N LYS A 381 -38.33 -18.52 7.15
CA LYS A 381 -38.55 -19.38 8.32
C LYS A 381 -38.85 -18.56 9.57
N GLU A 382 -38.08 -17.50 9.82
CA GLU A 382 -38.29 -16.58 10.96
C GLU A 382 -39.66 -15.88 10.89
N ALA A 383 -40.11 -15.48 9.70
CA ALA A 383 -41.44 -14.91 9.50
C ALA A 383 -42.56 -15.93 9.83
N LYS A 384 -42.43 -17.17 9.35
CA LYS A 384 -43.38 -18.27 9.63
C LYS A 384 -43.40 -18.70 11.10
N GLU A 385 -42.30 -18.52 11.82
CA GLU A 385 -42.25 -18.77 13.26
C GLU A 385 -42.96 -17.66 14.06
N LYS A 386 -42.72 -16.39 13.71
CA LYS A 386 -43.41 -15.23 14.30
C LYS A 386 -44.91 -15.22 14.03
N GLU A 387 -45.34 -15.70 12.86
CA GLU A 387 -46.76 -15.87 12.53
C GLU A 387 -47.43 -16.90 13.45
N LYS A 388 -46.83 -18.08 13.63
CA LYS A 388 -47.31 -19.10 14.58
C LYS A 388 -47.31 -18.62 16.03
N GLU A 389 -46.29 -17.86 16.44
CA GLU A 389 -46.24 -17.28 17.79
C GLU A 389 -47.39 -16.28 18.03
N LYS A 390 -47.75 -15.50 17.00
CA LYS A 390 -48.91 -14.60 17.01
C LYS A 390 -50.24 -15.37 17.08
N GLU A 391 -50.41 -16.42 16.27
CA GLU A 391 -51.59 -17.28 16.32
C GLU A 391 -51.77 -17.92 17.71
N ALA A 392 -50.69 -18.46 18.30
CA ALA A 392 -50.72 -19.04 19.64
C ALA A 392 -51.10 -18.02 20.72
N LYS A 393 -50.62 -16.77 20.62
CA LYS A 393 -51.02 -15.67 21.51
C LYS A 393 -52.50 -15.31 21.35
N GLU A 394 -53.02 -15.26 20.12
CA GLU A 394 -54.44 -14.98 19.85
C GLU A 394 -55.37 -16.12 20.31
N VAL A 395 -54.93 -17.38 20.26
CA VAL A 395 -55.67 -18.52 20.85
C VAL A 395 -55.72 -18.39 22.37
N LYS A 396 -54.58 -18.19 23.03
CA LYS A 396 -54.53 -18.05 24.49
C LYS A 396 -55.36 -16.88 25.00
N GLU A 397 -55.37 -15.74 24.29
CA GLU A 397 -56.20 -14.60 24.68
C GLU A 397 -57.71 -14.89 24.55
N LYS A 398 -58.13 -15.77 23.63
CA LYS A 398 -59.52 -16.25 23.53
C LYS A 398 -59.87 -17.16 24.71
N GLU A 399 -59.00 -18.12 25.05
CA GLU A 399 -59.18 -19.01 26.20
C GLU A 399 -59.30 -18.24 27.53
N GLU A 400 -58.42 -17.25 27.77
CA GLU A 400 -58.48 -16.40 28.95
C GLU A 400 -59.77 -15.55 29.00
N LYS A 401 -60.25 -15.06 27.85
CA LYS A 401 -61.54 -14.34 27.73
C LYS A 401 -62.73 -15.26 27.99
N GLU A 402 -62.68 -16.54 27.63
CA GLU A 402 -63.77 -17.50 27.85
C GLU A 402 -63.81 -17.98 29.30
N ALA A 403 -62.66 -18.35 29.89
CA ALA A 403 -62.56 -18.66 31.31
C ALA A 403 -63.01 -17.49 32.22
N LYS A 404 -62.80 -16.23 31.79
CA LYS A 404 -63.32 -15.06 32.49
C LYS A 404 -64.84 -14.93 32.40
N LYS A 405 -65.44 -15.18 31.23
CA LYS A 405 -66.91 -15.20 31.05
C LYS A 405 -67.57 -16.31 31.87
N GLU A 406 -66.92 -17.47 32.00
CA GLU A 406 -67.43 -18.59 32.79
C GLU A 406 -67.48 -18.26 34.28
N LYS A 407 -66.38 -17.77 34.86
CA LYS A 407 -66.34 -17.29 36.25
C LYS A 407 -67.37 -16.18 36.54
N GLU A 408 -67.65 -15.32 35.56
CA GLU A 408 -68.70 -14.30 35.68
C GLU A 408 -70.12 -14.89 35.70
N LYS A 409 -70.38 -15.98 34.95
CA LYS A 409 -71.65 -16.74 35.03
C LYS A 409 -71.80 -17.41 36.40
N GLU A 410 -70.76 -18.11 36.87
CA GLU A 410 -70.77 -18.78 38.19
C GLU A 410 -71.07 -17.80 39.32
N ALA A 411 -70.40 -16.63 39.32
CA ALA A 411 -70.63 -15.58 40.31
C ALA A 411 -72.08 -15.07 40.31
N LYS A 412 -72.67 -14.83 39.12
CA LYS A 412 -74.07 -14.42 38.97
C LYS A 412 -75.05 -15.51 39.41
N GLU A 413 -74.74 -16.78 39.17
CA GLU A 413 -75.58 -17.88 39.66
C GLU A 413 -75.52 -18.00 41.19
N LYS A 414 -74.33 -17.87 41.78
CA LYS A 414 -74.17 -17.85 43.25
C LYS A 414 -74.94 -16.70 43.90
N GLU A 415 -74.82 -15.49 43.37
CA GLU A 415 -75.59 -14.33 43.85
C GLU A 415 -77.12 -14.57 43.74
N ARG A 416 -77.58 -15.24 42.66
CA ARG A 416 -78.98 -15.62 42.49
C ARG A 416 -79.45 -16.69 43.48
N LYS A 417 -78.57 -17.63 43.89
CA LYS A 417 -78.85 -18.60 44.96
C LYS A 417 -78.98 -17.91 46.32
N GLU A 418 -78.01 -17.07 46.69
CA GLU A 418 -78.06 -16.30 47.94
C GLU A 418 -79.30 -15.38 48.04
N LYS A 419 -79.71 -14.75 46.93
CA LYS A 419 -80.95 -13.94 46.88
C LYS A 419 -82.19 -14.78 47.14
N LYS A 420 -82.28 -16.01 46.59
CA LYS A 420 -83.38 -16.95 46.86
C LYS A 420 -83.41 -17.39 48.33
N GLU A 421 -82.26 -17.73 48.91
CA GLU A 421 -82.17 -18.13 50.33
C GLU A 421 -82.60 -16.99 51.27
N LYS A 422 -82.12 -15.77 51.02
CA LYS A 422 -82.51 -14.56 51.76
C LYS A 422 -84.03 -14.28 51.65
N GLN A 423 -84.64 -14.56 50.50
CA GLN A 423 -86.10 -14.43 50.32
C GLN A 423 -86.87 -15.54 51.05
N GLN A 424 -86.46 -16.81 50.93
CA GLN A 424 -87.06 -17.92 51.68
C GLN A 424 -86.97 -17.74 53.20
N LYS A 425 -85.89 -17.12 53.70
CA LYS A 425 -85.76 -16.78 55.12
C LYS A 425 -86.81 -15.76 55.55
N LYS A 426 -86.99 -14.67 54.79
CA LYS A 426 -88.05 -13.67 55.02
C LYS A 426 -89.46 -14.26 54.94
N GLU A 427 -89.72 -15.18 54.01
CA GLU A 427 -91.02 -15.86 53.90
C GLU A 427 -91.33 -16.79 55.08
N LYS A 428 -90.31 -17.30 55.79
CA LYS A 428 -90.47 -18.02 57.06
C LYS A 428 -90.67 -17.05 58.23
N GLU A 429 -89.91 -15.96 58.27
CA GLU A 429 -90.01 -14.89 59.30
C GLU A 429 -91.33 -14.10 59.25
N MET A 430 -92.15 -14.25 58.20
CA MET A 430 -93.53 -13.71 58.11
C MET A 430 -94.64 -14.76 58.32
N LYS A 431 -94.29 -15.99 58.75
CA LYS A 431 -95.24 -17.12 58.91
C LYS A 431 -95.18 -17.80 60.28
N GLY A 432 -94.49 -17.18 61.24
CA GLY A 432 -94.50 -17.50 62.68
C GLY A 432 -94.75 -16.22 63.46
#